data_AF-B8ZVP9-F1
#
_entry.id   AF-B8ZVP9-F1
#
_cell.length_a   1.000
_cell.length_b   1.000
_cell.length_c   1.000
_cell.angle_alpha   90.00
_cell.angle_beta   90.00
_cell.angle_gamma   90.00
#
_symmetry.space_group_name_H-M   'P 1'
#
loop_
_entity.id
_entity.type
_entity.pdbx_description
1 polymer ?
#
loop_
_entity_poly.entity_id
_entity_poly.type
_entity_poly.pdbx_seq_one_letter_code
_entity_poly.pdbx_strand_id
1 'polypeptide(L)'
;GLPHDCVASIARSDMSIIGTWRDEIQQDDAAVKEYVDAGLDIQADVIDRCPSKCMAWDGKKLEIENSFCRHCMHCINVMPKALRPGKDRGATILLGSKAPIVEGALLSSILIPFVKMEPPYQEIKDVIERIWDVWCEEGKNRERVGEFIQRVGLGNFLEAIEVEPVAEMVAHPRENPYIFYEEYFEEDDGEEEEEEA
;
A
#
# COMPACT_ATOMS: atom_id res chain seq x y z
N GLY A 1 -9.60 -2.90 11.18
CA GLY A 1 -8.25 -2.41 11.51
C GLY A 1 -8.10 -0.97 11.08
N LEU A 2 -6.95 -0.36 11.36
CA LEU A 2 -6.54 0.96 10.89
C LEU A 2 -5.00 1.01 10.83
N PRO A 3 -4.36 2.01 10.19
CA PRO A 3 -2.91 2.04 9.96
C PRO A 3 -2.03 2.13 11.22
N HIS A 4 -2.62 2.28 12.42
CA HIS A 4 -1.89 2.10 13.68
C HIS A 4 -1.42 0.65 13.88
N ASP A 5 -2.04 -0.31 13.17
CA ASP A 5 -1.65 -1.71 13.12
C ASP A 5 -1.35 -2.31 14.51
N CYS A 6 -2.33 -2.24 15.42
CA CYS A 6 -2.15 -2.66 16.82
C CYS A 6 -1.72 -4.12 17.01
N VAL A 7 -1.90 -4.96 15.98
CA VAL A 7 -1.51 -6.37 15.99
C VAL A 7 -0.17 -6.63 15.28
N ALA A 8 0.46 -5.56 14.76
CA ALA A 8 1.71 -5.59 14.00
C ALA A 8 1.65 -6.56 12.80
N SER A 9 0.53 -6.57 12.08
CA SER A 9 0.31 -7.42 10.91
C SER A 9 1.33 -7.16 9.81
N ILE A 10 1.76 -5.91 9.58
CA ILE A 10 2.75 -5.57 8.54
C ILE A 10 4.10 -6.26 8.76
N ALA A 11 4.41 -6.66 9.99
CA ALA A 11 5.70 -7.24 10.36
C ALA A 11 5.63 -8.74 10.69
N ARG A 12 4.44 -9.28 10.94
CA ARG A 12 4.27 -10.60 11.60
C ARG A 12 3.27 -11.53 10.91
N SER A 13 2.78 -11.18 9.72
CA SER A 13 1.93 -12.06 8.92
C SER A 13 2.36 -12.04 7.46
N ASP A 14 2.44 -13.20 6.80
CA ASP A 14 2.76 -13.28 5.37
C ASP A 14 1.86 -12.36 4.56
N MET A 15 0.56 -12.37 4.84
CA MET A 15 -0.42 -11.43 4.29
C MET A 15 -0.97 -10.56 5.42
N SER A 16 -0.93 -9.24 5.24
CA SER A 16 -1.39 -8.24 6.21
C SER A 16 -2.62 -7.53 5.65
N ILE A 17 -3.67 -7.40 6.47
CA ILE A 17 -4.93 -6.73 6.10
C ILE A 17 -5.08 -5.50 6.99
N ILE A 18 -4.76 -4.32 6.46
CA ILE A 18 -4.73 -3.06 7.21
C ILE A 18 -5.89 -2.19 6.76
N GLY A 19 -6.85 -1.94 7.65
CA GLY A 19 -8.02 -1.14 7.32
C GLY A 19 -7.67 0.31 6.95
N THR A 20 -8.42 0.87 6.01
CA THR A 20 -8.26 2.25 5.52
C THR A 20 -9.60 2.80 5.01
N TRP A 21 -9.59 4.01 4.46
CA TRP A 21 -10.73 4.64 3.79
C TRP A 21 -10.26 5.40 2.55
N ARG A 22 -11.18 5.79 1.67
CA ARG A 22 -10.86 6.52 0.42
C ARG A 22 -11.62 7.83 0.21
N ASP A 23 -12.56 8.14 1.09
CA ASP A 23 -13.25 9.44 1.15
C ASP A 23 -12.55 10.41 2.12
N GLU A 24 -13.17 11.56 2.34
CA GLU A 24 -12.59 12.61 3.19
C GLU A 24 -12.58 12.25 4.68
N ILE A 25 -11.57 12.75 5.39
CA ILE A 25 -11.56 12.73 6.86
C ILE A 25 -12.81 13.48 7.35
N GLN A 26 -13.55 12.85 8.25
CA GLN A 26 -14.68 13.49 8.90
C GLN A 26 -14.16 14.48 9.93
N GLN A 27 -14.59 15.74 9.82
CA GLN A 27 -14.14 16.84 10.68
C GLN A 27 -15.32 17.53 11.36
N ASP A 28 -15.15 17.80 12.65
CA ASP A 28 -16.03 18.65 13.46
C ASP A 28 -15.27 19.92 13.86
N ASP A 29 -15.57 21.03 13.19
CA ASP A 29 -14.92 22.33 13.39
C ASP A 29 -15.08 22.85 14.82
N ALA A 30 -16.22 22.58 15.48
CA ALA A 30 -16.44 23.02 16.85
C ALA A 30 -15.53 22.24 17.81
N ALA A 31 -15.41 20.93 17.62
CA ALA A 31 -14.50 20.10 18.41
C ALA A 31 -13.02 20.44 18.13
N VAL A 32 -12.63 20.78 16.89
CA VAL A 32 -11.27 21.29 16.61
C VAL A 32 -10.99 22.54 17.44
N LYS A 33 -11.93 23.48 17.48
CA LYS A 33 -11.78 24.70 18.27
C LYS A 33 -11.66 24.41 19.77
N GLU A 34 -12.44 23.46 20.30
CA GLU A 34 -12.30 23.03 21.70
C GLU A 34 -10.89 22.52 22.04
N TYR A 35 -10.23 21.80 21.12
CA TYR A 35 -8.84 21.39 21.31
C TYR A 35 -7.88 22.58 21.38
N VAL A 36 -8.02 23.54 20.45
CA VAL A 36 -7.18 24.74 20.40
C VAL A 36 -7.39 25.59 21.66
N ASP A 37 -8.64 25.81 22.07
CA ASP A 37 -9.00 26.58 23.27
C ASP A 37 -8.53 25.88 24.56
N ALA A 38 -8.42 24.55 24.54
CA ALA A 38 -7.84 23.76 25.64
C ALA A 38 -6.31 23.79 25.69
N GLY A 39 -5.66 24.48 24.74
CA GLY A 39 -4.21 24.70 24.74
C GLY A 39 -3.40 23.81 23.78
N LEU A 40 -4.05 23.09 22.85
CA LEU A 40 -3.33 22.36 21.80
C LEU A 40 -2.67 23.34 20.81
N ASP A 41 -1.37 23.20 20.59
CA ASP A 41 -0.67 23.90 19.51
C ASP A 41 -0.91 23.15 18.19
N ILE A 42 -2.02 23.45 17.53
CA ILE A 42 -2.41 22.77 16.28
C ILE A 42 -1.36 22.90 15.17
N GLN A 43 -0.59 24.00 15.16
CA GLN A 43 0.45 24.20 14.17
C GLN A 43 1.60 23.22 14.44
N ALA A 44 2.18 23.26 15.65
CA ALA A 44 3.36 22.47 15.99
C ALA A 44 3.07 20.97 16.15
N ASP A 45 1.90 20.61 16.70
CA ASP A 45 1.58 19.24 17.08
C ASP A 45 0.84 18.46 15.99
N VAL A 46 0.12 19.13 15.08
CA VAL A 46 -0.68 18.47 14.03
C VAL A 46 -0.16 18.80 12.63
N ILE A 47 -0.14 20.08 12.25
CA ILE A 47 0.16 20.49 10.86
C ILE A 47 1.63 20.25 10.52
N ASP A 48 2.54 20.69 11.37
CA ASP A 48 3.99 20.52 11.16
C ASP A 48 4.42 19.05 11.27
N ARG A 49 3.56 18.19 11.81
CA ARG A 49 3.78 16.73 11.91
C ARG A 49 3.09 15.93 10.81
N CYS A 50 2.21 16.54 10.02
CA CYS A 50 1.58 15.86 8.90
C CYS A 50 2.64 15.48 7.84
N PRO A 51 2.80 14.19 7.51
CA PRO A 51 3.88 13.74 6.64
C PRO A 51 3.75 14.25 5.21
N SER A 52 2.51 14.43 4.72
CA SER A 52 2.25 14.97 3.38
C SER A 52 2.01 16.48 3.35
N LYS A 53 2.06 17.16 4.50
CA LYS A 53 1.83 18.62 4.61
C LYS A 53 0.51 19.07 3.95
N CYS A 54 -0.52 18.23 4.02
CA CYS A 54 -1.82 18.46 3.38
C CYS A 54 -2.83 19.18 4.29
N MET A 55 -2.38 19.87 5.34
CA MET A 55 -3.25 20.49 6.33
C MET A 55 -2.87 21.96 6.53
N ALA A 56 -3.85 22.82 6.75
CA ALA A 56 -3.64 24.24 7.03
C ALA A 56 -4.61 24.74 8.12
N TRP A 57 -4.18 25.74 8.88
CA TRP A 57 -4.99 26.38 9.91
C TRP A 57 -4.93 27.89 9.75
N ASP A 58 -6.10 28.53 9.61
CA ASP A 58 -6.22 29.98 9.42
C ASP A 58 -6.47 30.76 10.72
N GLY A 59 -6.44 30.07 11.88
CA GLY A 59 -6.82 30.63 13.18
C GLY A 59 -8.26 30.33 13.60
N LYS A 60 -9.10 29.81 12.70
CA LYS A 60 -10.52 29.52 12.95
C LYS A 60 -10.95 28.15 12.44
N LYS A 61 -10.47 27.74 11.27
CA LYS A 61 -10.85 26.53 10.57
C LYS A 61 -9.61 25.73 10.15
N LEU A 62 -9.72 24.41 10.33
CA LEU A 62 -8.76 23.45 9.85
C LEU A 62 -9.15 23.05 8.43
N GLU A 63 -8.22 23.16 7.50
CA GLU A 63 -8.41 22.67 6.14
C GLU A 63 -7.53 21.44 5.95
N ILE A 64 -8.11 20.40 5.34
CA ILE A 64 -7.44 19.14 5.04
C ILE A 64 -7.65 18.86 3.56
N GLU A 65 -6.56 18.92 2.78
CA GLU A 65 -6.58 18.50 1.38
C GLU A 65 -6.44 16.97 1.31
N ASN A 66 -7.58 16.29 1.27
CA ASN A 66 -7.66 14.83 1.37
C ASN A 66 -6.96 14.10 0.21
N SER A 67 -6.86 14.72 -0.98
CA SER A 67 -6.18 14.10 -2.14
C SER A 67 -4.69 13.84 -1.89
N PHE A 68 -4.05 14.62 -1.01
CA PHE A 68 -2.66 14.42 -0.59
C PHE A 68 -2.54 13.68 0.75
N CYS A 69 -3.64 13.27 1.38
CA CYS A 69 -3.58 12.57 2.65
C CYS A 69 -3.02 11.15 2.46
N ARG A 70 -2.09 10.75 3.33
CA ARG A 70 -1.51 9.39 3.35
C ARG A 70 -2.14 8.47 4.40
N HIS A 71 -3.25 8.90 5.02
CA HIS A 71 -3.97 8.16 6.06
C HIS A 71 -3.10 7.63 7.23
N CYS A 72 -2.04 8.38 7.60
CA CYS A 72 -1.08 7.98 8.63
C CYS A 72 -1.64 7.95 10.08
N MET A 73 -2.91 8.31 10.27
CA MET A 73 -3.62 8.43 11.56
C MET A 73 -3.15 9.53 12.51
N HIS A 74 -2.03 10.23 12.27
CA HIS A 74 -1.47 11.21 13.21
C HIS A 74 -2.50 12.25 13.71
N CYS A 75 -3.13 13.00 12.80
CA CYS A 75 -4.08 14.04 13.17
C CYS A 75 -5.31 13.49 13.92
N ILE A 76 -5.81 12.33 13.52
CA ILE A 76 -6.92 11.64 14.19
C ILE A 76 -6.51 11.17 15.60
N ASN A 77 -5.27 10.71 15.78
CA ASN A 77 -4.76 10.28 17.08
C ASN A 77 -4.64 11.45 18.06
N VAL A 78 -4.25 12.64 17.57
CA VAL A 78 -4.15 13.85 18.39
C VAL A 78 -5.54 14.40 18.73
N MET A 79 -6.47 14.43 17.76
CA MET A 79 -7.80 15.03 17.92
C MET A 79 -8.97 14.05 17.65
N PRO A 80 -9.08 12.92 18.35
CA PRO A 80 -10.06 11.86 18.04
C PRO A 80 -11.52 12.27 18.26
N LYS A 81 -11.78 13.32 19.05
CA LYS A 81 -13.14 13.89 19.18
C LYS A 81 -13.54 14.69 17.95
N ALA A 82 -12.58 15.31 17.26
CA ALA A 82 -12.83 16.22 16.15
C ALA A 82 -12.64 15.57 14.78
N LEU A 83 -11.67 14.66 14.65
CA LEU A 83 -11.31 14.00 13.40
C LEU A 83 -11.62 12.51 13.47
N ARG A 84 -12.20 11.95 12.40
CA ARG A 84 -12.47 10.51 12.28
C ARG A 84 -12.14 10.00 10.88
N PRO A 85 -11.80 8.71 10.74
CA PRO A 85 -11.69 8.06 9.43
C PRO A 85 -12.94 8.29 8.60
N GLY A 86 -12.80 8.36 7.29
CA GLY A 86 -13.91 8.45 6.36
C GLY A 86 -14.94 7.32 6.47
N LYS A 87 -16.04 7.46 5.74
CA LYS A 87 -17.17 6.51 5.71
C LYS A 87 -16.98 5.44 4.64
N ASP A 88 -16.29 5.74 3.55
CA ASP A 88 -15.96 4.79 2.49
C ASP A 88 -14.74 3.95 2.88
N ARG A 89 -15.02 2.90 3.66
CA ARG A 89 -14.01 2.06 4.30
C ARG A 89 -13.69 0.80 3.50
N GLY A 90 -12.46 0.33 3.66
CA GLY A 90 -11.93 -0.90 3.09
C GLY A 90 -10.65 -1.31 3.81
N ALA A 91 -9.79 -2.06 3.12
CA ALA A 91 -8.46 -2.38 3.60
C ALA A 91 -7.42 -2.33 2.48
N THR A 92 -6.19 -2.06 2.85
CA THR A 92 -5.00 -2.31 2.05
C THR A 92 -4.49 -3.72 2.36
N ILE A 93 -4.22 -4.50 1.32
CA ILE A 93 -3.62 -5.84 1.44
C ILE A 93 -2.13 -5.71 1.17
N LEU A 94 -1.32 -6.22 2.09
CA LEU A 94 0.13 -6.27 1.97
C LEU A 94 0.60 -7.72 2.04
N LEU A 95 1.71 -8.04 1.39
CA LEU A 95 2.24 -9.40 1.30
C LEU A 95 3.76 -9.43 1.49
N GLY A 96 4.26 -10.50 2.12
CA GLY A 96 5.66 -10.86 2.13
C GLY A 96 6.39 -10.71 3.47
N SER A 97 5.74 -10.30 4.57
CA SER A 97 6.49 -10.16 5.83
C SER A 97 7.02 -11.48 6.37
N LYS A 98 8.21 -11.42 6.95
CA LYS A 98 8.86 -12.55 7.60
C LYS A 98 9.98 -12.11 8.53
N ALA A 99 10.29 -13.01 9.47
CA ALA A 99 11.49 -12.94 10.28
C ALA A 99 12.77 -13.17 9.42
N PRO A 100 13.99 -12.90 9.96
CA PRO A 100 15.22 -12.88 9.18
C PRO A 100 15.58 -14.14 8.36
N ILE A 101 15.23 -15.34 8.81
CA ILE A 101 15.69 -16.58 8.15
C ILE A 101 14.84 -16.86 6.90
N VAL A 102 15.40 -17.07 5.69
CA VAL A 102 16.83 -17.18 5.33
C VAL A 102 17.39 -15.87 4.74
N GLU A 103 16.64 -15.19 3.85
CA GLU A 103 17.15 -14.06 3.05
C GLU A 103 16.93 -12.66 3.67
N GLY A 104 16.85 -12.58 4.99
CA GLY A 104 16.66 -11.31 5.71
C GLY A 104 15.21 -11.07 6.15
N ALA A 105 15.03 -10.04 6.97
CA ALA A 105 13.72 -9.68 7.50
C ALA A 105 12.98 -8.81 6.49
N LEU A 106 11.70 -9.10 6.29
CA LEU A 106 10.83 -8.33 5.39
C LEU A 106 9.64 -7.81 6.17
N LEU A 107 9.26 -6.57 5.90
CA LEU A 107 7.90 -6.08 6.12
C LEU A 107 7.06 -6.40 4.88
N SER A 108 5.75 -6.52 5.06
CA SER A 108 4.84 -6.73 3.94
C SER A 108 4.84 -5.52 3.01
N SER A 109 4.89 -5.77 1.71
CA SER A 109 4.79 -4.75 0.65
C SER A 109 3.34 -4.64 0.16
N ILE A 110 2.93 -3.46 -0.33
CA ILE A 110 1.57 -3.24 -0.83
C ILE A 110 1.32 -4.16 -2.03
N LEU A 111 0.25 -4.97 -1.94
CA LEU A 111 -0.25 -5.80 -3.03
C LEU A 111 -1.53 -5.22 -3.63
N ILE A 112 -2.50 -4.86 -2.79
CA ILE A 112 -3.76 -4.24 -3.22
C ILE A 112 -3.94 -2.96 -2.40
N PRO A 113 -3.89 -1.77 -3.02
CA PRO A 113 -4.02 -0.51 -2.30
C PRO A 113 -5.35 -0.37 -1.55
N PHE A 114 -6.44 -0.84 -2.15
CA PHE A 114 -7.78 -0.78 -1.57
C PHE A 114 -8.66 -1.93 -2.05
N VAL A 115 -9.29 -2.63 -1.11
CA VAL A 115 -10.34 -3.61 -1.35
C VAL A 115 -11.49 -3.43 -0.35
N LYS A 116 -12.72 -3.72 -0.78
CA LYS A 116 -13.88 -3.70 0.10
C LYS A 116 -13.91 -4.95 0.98
N MET A 117 -14.08 -4.74 2.28
CA MET A 117 -14.11 -5.80 3.29
C MET A 117 -15.56 -6.18 3.61
N GLU A 118 -16.27 -6.76 2.65
CA GLU A 118 -17.67 -7.15 2.80
C GLU A 118 -17.83 -8.67 2.83
N PRO A 119 -18.54 -9.26 3.81
CA PRO A 119 -18.86 -10.69 3.79
C PRO A 119 -19.55 -11.09 2.48
N PRO A 120 -19.15 -12.20 1.82
CA PRO A 120 -18.31 -13.30 2.32
C PRO A 120 -16.80 -13.13 2.07
N TYR A 121 -16.33 -11.93 1.73
CA TYR A 121 -14.94 -11.56 1.44
C TYR A 121 -14.36 -12.26 0.21
N GLN A 122 -15.19 -12.46 -0.81
CA GLN A 122 -14.82 -13.26 -1.99
C GLN A 122 -13.63 -12.67 -2.74
N GLU A 123 -13.62 -11.35 -2.98
CA GLU A 123 -12.51 -10.66 -3.67
C GLU A 123 -11.13 -10.97 -3.07
N ILE A 124 -11.05 -11.09 -1.74
CA ILE A 124 -9.80 -11.38 -1.04
C ILE A 124 -9.47 -12.86 -1.07
N LYS A 125 -10.48 -13.73 -0.96
CA LYS A 125 -10.30 -15.18 -1.06
C LYS A 125 -9.78 -15.57 -2.44
N ASP A 126 -10.32 -14.98 -3.49
CA ASP A 126 -9.89 -15.24 -4.88
C ASP A 126 -8.41 -14.86 -5.08
N VAL A 127 -7.97 -13.75 -4.48
CA VAL A 127 -6.55 -13.35 -4.49
C VAL A 127 -5.70 -14.31 -3.67
N ILE A 128 -6.16 -14.72 -2.49
CA ILE A 128 -5.45 -15.69 -1.63
C ILE A 128 -5.27 -17.03 -2.35
N GLU A 129 -6.31 -17.53 -3.01
CA GLU A 129 -6.29 -18.80 -3.74
C GLU A 129 -5.27 -18.73 -4.89
N ARG A 130 -5.30 -17.67 -5.72
CA ARG A 130 -4.30 -17.47 -6.78
C ARG A 130 -2.87 -17.39 -6.26
N ILE A 131 -2.64 -16.72 -5.13
CA ILE A 131 -1.31 -16.67 -4.48
C ILE A 131 -0.88 -18.07 -4.03
N TRP A 132 -1.79 -18.83 -3.41
CA TRP A 132 -1.49 -20.19 -2.95
C TRP A 132 -1.22 -21.14 -4.11
N ASP A 133 -1.95 -21.06 -5.21
CA ASP A 133 -1.74 -21.92 -6.37
C ASP A 133 -0.32 -21.77 -6.92
N VAL A 134 0.10 -20.52 -7.18
CA VAL A 134 1.45 -20.23 -7.71
C VAL A 134 2.54 -20.55 -6.70
N TRP A 135 2.35 -20.17 -5.42
CA TRP A 135 3.37 -20.40 -4.39
C TRP A 135 3.51 -21.88 -4.00
N CYS A 136 2.43 -22.67 -4.05
CA CYS A 136 2.50 -24.11 -3.78
C CYS A 136 3.21 -24.87 -4.90
N GLU A 137 3.05 -24.45 -6.16
CA GLU A 137 3.67 -25.10 -7.31
C GLU A 137 5.15 -24.71 -7.46
N GLU A 138 5.45 -23.40 -7.38
CA GLU A 138 6.77 -22.85 -7.72
C GLU A 138 7.65 -22.52 -6.51
N GLY A 139 7.08 -22.61 -5.31
CA GLY A 139 7.78 -22.35 -4.05
C GLY A 139 8.83 -23.42 -3.75
N LYS A 140 10.06 -22.99 -3.45
CA LYS A 140 11.12 -23.90 -3.00
C LYS A 140 10.83 -24.40 -1.58
N ASN A 141 11.45 -25.53 -1.22
CA ASN A 141 11.32 -26.09 0.12
C ASN A 141 11.70 -25.05 1.19
N ARG A 142 10.76 -24.77 2.11
CA ARG A 142 10.88 -23.80 3.21
C ARG A 142 11.05 -22.33 2.77
N GLU A 143 10.72 -22.00 1.53
CA GLU A 143 10.74 -20.62 1.03
C GLU A 143 9.45 -19.90 1.41
N ARG A 144 9.55 -18.73 2.02
CA ARG A 144 8.37 -17.91 2.37
C ARG A 144 7.92 -17.10 1.16
N VAL A 145 6.64 -16.74 1.11
CA VAL A 145 6.08 -15.98 -0.02
C VAL A 145 6.83 -14.67 -0.31
N GLY A 146 7.37 -13.99 0.71
CA GLY A 146 8.21 -12.80 0.52
C GLY A 146 9.53 -13.09 -0.19
N GLU A 147 10.18 -14.22 0.11
CA GLU A 147 11.41 -14.66 -0.55
C GLU A 147 11.11 -15.16 -1.97
N PHE A 148 9.97 -15.85 -2.14
CA PHE A 148 9.47 -16.25 -3.44
C PHE A 148 9.33 -15.03 -4.38
N ILE A 149 8.66 -13.96 -3.92
CA ILE A 149 8.50 -12.70 -4.68
C ILE A 149 9.86 -12.07 -5.01
N GLN A 150 10.81 -12.05 -4.08
CA GLN A 150 12.16 -11.52 -4.34
C GLN A 150 12.91 -12.33 -5.40
N ARG A 151 12.73 -13.65 -5.42
CA ARG A 151 13.35 -14.54 -6.39
C ARG A 151 12.73 -14.43 -7.78
N VAL A 152 11.41 -14.47 -7.90
CA VAL A 152 10.74 -14.46 -9.21
C VAL A 152 10.54 -13.05 -9.77
N GLY A 153 10.60 -12.03 -8.91
CA GLY A 153 10.32 -10.64 -9.26
C GLY A 153 8.84 -10.31 -9.09
N LEU A 154 8.56 -9.10 -8.60
CA LEU A 154 7.19 -8.64 -8.34
C LEU A 154 6.33 -8.62 -9.61
N GLY A 155 6.88 -8.25 -10.77
CA GLY A 155 6.14 -8.24 -12.04
C GLY A 155 5.59 -9.61 -12.42
N ASN A 156 6.47 -10.61 -12.51
CA ASN A 156 6.08 -12.00 -12.82
C ASN A 156 5.09 -12.56 -11.79
N PHE A 157 5.27 -12.22 -10.51
CA PHE A 157 4.34 -12.63 -9.45
C PHE A 157 2.95 -12.03 -9.66
N LEU A 158 2.86 -10.73 -9.96
CA LEU A 158 1.61 -10.01 -10.21
C LEU A 158 0.87 -10.56 -11.43
N GLU A 159 1.59 -10.86 -12.51
CA GLU A 159 1.03 -11.50 -13.71
C GLU A 159 0.42 -12.87 -13.37
N ALA A 160 1.15 -13.72 -12.63
CA ALA A 160 0.71 -15.06 -12.27
C ALA A 160 -0.54 -15.08 -11.38
N ILE A 161 -0.77 -14.04 -10.57
CA ILE A 161 -1.98 -13.88 -9.75
C ILE A 161 -3.03 -12.97 -10.39
N GLU A 162 -2.80 -12.55 -11.64
CA GLU A 162 -3.65 -11.65 -12.43
C GLU A 162 -4.03 -10.36 -11.67
N VAL A 163 -3.02 -9.66 -11.15
CA VAL A 163 -3.17 -8.34 -10.51
C VAL A 163 -2.39 -7.31 -11.32
N GLU A 164 -3.06 -6.25 -11.76
CA GLU A 164 -2.41 -5.18 -12.53
C GLU A 164 -1.43 -4.37 -11.65
N PRO A 165 -0.22 -4.06 -12.16
CA PRO A 165 0.74 -3.25 -11.43
C PRO A 165 0.27 -1.79 -11.31
N VAL A 166 0.37 -1.23 -10.11
CA VAL A 166 0.06 0.17 -9.83
C VAL A 166 1.22 0.85 -9.10
N ALA A 167 1.30 2.18 -9.21
CA ALA A 167 2.43 2.95 -8.68
C ALA A 167 2.58 2.81 -7.15
N GLU A 168 1.48 2.61 -6.44
CA GLU A 168 1.43 2.45 -4.98
C GLU A 168 2.16 1.18 -4.48
N MET A 169 2.43 0.21 -5.35
CA MET A 169 3.17 -1.01 -4.99
C MET A 169 4.66 -0.75 -4.76
N VAL A 170 5.21 0.38 -5.23
CA VAL A 170 6.63 0.71 -5.12
C VAL A 170 6.85 2.04 -4.40
N ALA A 171 7.90 2.11 -3.57
CA ALA A 171 8.29 3.35 -2.90
C ALA A 171 8.99 4.34 -3.84
N HIS A 172 9.73 3.83 -4.82
CA HIS A 172 10.37 4.58 -5.89
C HIS A 172 10.51 3.66 -7.11
N PRO A 173 10.45 4.19 -8.34
CA PRO A 173 10.81 3.42 -9.53
C PRO A 173 12.26 2.94 -9.45
N ARG A 174 12.56 1.84 -10.12
CA ARG A 174 13.91 1.32 -10.22
C ARG A 174 14.87 2.36 -10.82
N GLU A 175 16.09 2.41 -10.30
CA GLU A 175 17.15 3.30 -10.80
C GLU A 175 18.03 2.60 -11.85
N ASN A 176 18.06 1.27 -11.85
CA ASN A 176 18.87 0.50 -12.77
C ASN A 176 18.13 0.21 -14.09
N PRO A 177 18.79 0.35 -15.25
CA PRO A 177 18.13 0.27 -16.56
C PRO A 177 17.93 -1.16 -17.08
N TYR A 178 18.16 -2.20 -16.27
CA TYR A 178 18.02 -3.61 -16.69
C TYR A 178 16.55 -4.06 -16.75
N ILE A 179 15.77 -3.42 -17.60
CA ILE A 179 14.35 -3.71 -17.82
C ILE A 179 14.24 -4.94 -18.72
N PHE A 180 13.57 -5.97 -18.22
CA PHE A 180 13.20 -7.13 -19.01
C PHE A 180 11.93 -6.79 -19.77
N TYR A 181 11.92 -7.14 -21.05
CA TYR A 181 10.73 -7.10 -21.90
C TYR A 181 10.41 -8.56 -22.25
N GLU A 182 9.13 -8.88 -22.37
CA GLU A 182 8.74 -10.11 -23.06
C GLU A 182 9.24 -10.03 -24.50
N GLU A 183 9.67 -11.16 -25.08
CA GLU A 183 9.92 -11.26 -26.52
C GLU A 183 8.59 -11.03 -27.24
N TYR A 184 8.22 -9.76 -27.43
CA TYR A 184 7.37 -9.40 -28.55
C TYR A 184 8.17 -9.79 -29.78
N PHE A 185 7.71 -10.81 -30.49
CA PHE A 185 8.03 -10.99 -31.89
C PHE A 185 7.80 -9.64 -32.56
N GLU A 186 8.87 -8.88 -32.78
CA GLU A 186 8.91 -7.99 -33.93
C GLU A 186 8.57 -8.91 -35.11
N GLU A 187 7.38 -8.73 -35.69
CA GLU A 187 7.15 -9.22 -37.04
C GLU A 187 8.27 -8.59 -37.86
N ASP A 188 9.31 -9.40 -38.12
CA ASP A 188 10.42 -9.11 -38.99
C ASP A 188 9.84 -8.43 -40.24
N ASP A 189 9.95 -7.11 -40.31
CA ASP A 189 9.53 -6.30 -41.44
C ASP A 189 10.55 -6.44 -42.56
N GLY A 190 10.88 -7.68 -42.91
CA GLY A 190 11.09 -8.16 -44.26
C GLY A 190 12.17 -7.48 -45.10
N GLU A 191 13.17 -6.87 -44.49
CA GLU A 191 14.36 -6.38 -45.20
C GLU A 191 15.58 -7.19 -44.76
N GLU A 192 15.64 -8.45 -45.23
CA GLU A 192 16.93 -9.13 -45.45
C GLU A 192 17.74 -8.27 -46.44
N GLU A 193 18.61 -7.41 -45.92
CA GLU A 193 19.68 -6.82 -46.72
C GLU A 193 20.61 -7.96 -47.18
N GLU A 194 20.52 -8.30 -48.47
CA GLU A 194 21.53 -9.07 -49.18
C GLU A 194 22.90 -8.35 -49.09
N GLU A 195 23.78 -8.80 -48.19
CA GLU A 195 25.22 -8.53 -48.28
C GLU A 195 26.02 -9.83 -48.50
N GLU A 196 26.28 -10.06 -49.80
CA GLU A 196 27.50 -10.59 -50.44
C GLU A 196 28.26 -11.81 -49.84
N ALA A 197 28.23 -12.92 -50.59
CA ALA A 197 29.43 -13.69 -50.99
C ALA A 197 29.19 -14.53 -52.26
#